data_AF-A0A529R505-F1
#
_entry.id   AF-A0A529R505-F1
#
_cell.length_a   1.000
_cell.length_b   1.000
_cell.length_c   1.000
_cell.angle_alpha   90.00
_cell.angle_beta   90.00
_cell.angle_gamma   90.00
#
_symmetry.space_group_name_H-M   'P 1'
#
loop_
_entity.id
_entity.type
_entity.pdbx_description
1 polymer ?
#
loop_
_entity_poly.entity_id
_entity_poly.type
_entity_poly.pdbx_seq_one_letter_code
_entity_poly.pdbx_strand_id
1 'polypeptide(L)'
;MEHGDTSTSRVYVFLAGHGIRAKTVDRSEETCFIAGDFRPIKSNLAAGLVPCDSFRRALLNDRFHEAILFTDCCRTQTARSALMAQPVSDYSGQPIAPHSIAYAAQDDMLAHETAQPPFRGAFSSALMRGLRTHRTGASSDLYAATLKQYVLDNIKDFTDTGQKPNMWFHPDGDGPLIVRGAPAVGGPIPTVRLIDVSALPNGTQLILNGGGNTPLPGIPPFVVAGPTIETPPLAPGLYSIDVNDGSGRYTMFKHPSAEPVDVG
;
A
#
# COMPACT_ATOMS: atom_id res chain seq x y z
N MET A 1 26.72 22.06 10.87
CA MET A 1 25.33 22.47 11.12
C MET A 1 24.51 21.83 10.02
N GLU A 2 24.03 20.62 10.27
CA GLU A 2 23.18 19.90 9.33
C GLU A 2 21.86 20.66 9.21
N HIS A 3 21.49 21.01 7.97
CA HIS A 3 20.13 21.44 7.68
C HIS A 3 19.21 20.28 8.05
N GLY A 4 18.50 20.44 9.17
CA GLY A 4 17.46 19.52 9.59
C GLY A 4 16.43 19.43 8.47
N ASP A 5 16.41 18.29 7.80
CA ASP A 5 15.31 17.91 6.91
C ASP A 5 14.09 17.68 7.80
N THR A 6 13.34 18.75 8.03
CA THR A 6 12.10 18.73 8.82
C THR A 6 10.92 18.18 8.02
N SER A 7 11.15 17.58 6.84
CA SER A 7 10.07 16.97 6.08
C SER A 7 9.63 15.68 6.74
N THR A 8 8.37 15.64 7.18
CA THR A 8 7.74 14.43 7.71
C THR A 8 7.62 13.43 6.56
N SER A 9 8.52 12.44 6.51
CA SER A 9 8.48 11.40 5.50
C SER A 9 7.30 10.47 5.73
N ARG A 10 6.38 10.38 4.75
CA ARG A 10 5.19 9.53 4.81
C ARG A 10 5.21 8.51 3.69
N VAL A 11 4.79 7.28 3.98
CA VAL A 11 4.60 6.23 2.98
C VAL A 11 3.15 5.73 2.96
N TYR A 12 2.62 5.61 1.76
CA TYR A 12 1.38 4.90 1.48
C TYR A 12 1.72 3.62 0.70
N VAL A 13 1.29 2.48 1.21
CA VAL A 13 1.44 1.20 0.51
C VAL A 13 0.06 0.65 0.20
N PHE A 14 -0.11 0.20 -1.03
CA PHE A 14 -1.33 -0.45 -1.49
C PHE A 14 -0.99 -1.82 -2.06
N LEU A 15 -1.53 -2.88 -1.45
CA LEU A 15 -1.38 -4.27 -1.88
C LEU A 15 -2.74 -4.81 -2.33
N ALA A 16 -2.84 -5.36 -3.54
CA ALA A 16 -4.07 -5.98 -4.04
C ALA A 16 -3.78 -7.32 -4.70
N GLY A 17 -4.57 -8.34 -4.37
CA GLY A 17 -4.36 -9.71 -4.83
C GLY A 17 -4.73 -10.75 -3.77
N HIS A 18 -4.06 -11.90 -3.79
CA HIS A 18 -4.34 -12.98 -2.85
C HIS A 18 -3.76 -12.68 -1.46
N GLY A 19 -4.53 -13.06 -0.45
CA GLY A 19 -4.16 -12.93 0.96
C GLY A 19 -4.73 -14.08 1.76
N ILE A 20 -4.06 -14.40 2.85
CA ILE A 20 -4.45 -15.42 3.82
C ILE A 20 -4.11 -14.94 5.22
N ARG A 21 -4.66 -15.59 6.25
CA ARG A 21 -4.11 -15.50 7.61
C ARG A 21 -3.06 -16.58 7.82
N ALA A 22 -1.88 -16.18 8.30
CA ALA A 22 -0.76 -17.07 8.57
C ALA A 22 -0.04 -16.67 9.85
N LYS A 23 0.80 -17.57 10.37
CA LYS A 23 1.60 -17.30 11.56
C LYS A 23 2.85 -16.49 11.20
N THR A 24 3.29 -15.68 12.13
CA THR A 24 4.64 -15.09 12.16
C THR A 24 5.60 -16.01 12.90
N VAL A 25 6.90 -15.67 12.88
CA VAL A 25 7.92 -16.37 13.66
C VAL A 25 7.66 -16.29 15.17
N ASP A 26 7.09 -15.18 15.66
CA ASP A 26 6.67 -15.03 17.06
C ASP A 26 5.33 -15.72 17.39
N ARG A 27 4.77 -16.47 16.42
CA ARG A 27 3.50 -17.24 16.51
C ARG A 27 2.24 -16.40 16.64
N SER A 28 2.33 -15.09 16.45
CA SER A 28 1.16 -14.25 16.23
C SER A 28 0.51 -14.59 14.88
N GLU A 29 -0.80 -14.38 14.76
CA GLU A 29 -1.48 -14.51 13.48
C GLU A 29 -1.68 -13.14 12.87
N GLU A 30 -1.30 -12.98 11.61
CA GLU A 30 -1.57 -11.77 10.86
C GLU A 30 -2.06 -12.06 9.44
N THR A 31 -2.59 -11.03 8.81
CA THR A 31 -2.91 -11.10 7.37
C THR A 31 -1.60 -11.04 6.60
N CYS A 32 -1.39 -12.01 5.73
CA CYS A 32 -0.24 -12.09 4.84
C CYS A 32 -0.69 -11.93 3.39
N PHE A 33 -0.09 -10.98 2.69
CA PHE A 33 -0.22 -10.86 1.24
C PHE A 33 0.63 -11.93 0.55
N ILE A 34 0.09 -12.57 -0.49
CA ILE A 34 0.80 -13.60 -1.26
C ILE A 34 1.50 -12.93 -2.45
N ALA A 35 2.82 -12.83 -2.36
CA ALA A 35 3.66 -12.36 -3.45
C ALA A 35 3.83 -13.43 -4.54
N GLY A 36 4.25 -13.00 -5.73
CA GLY A 36 4.38 -13.88 -6.89
C GLY A 36 5.42 -14.99 -6.76
N ASP A 37 6.35 -14.89 -5.80
CA ASP A 37 7.37 -15.90 -5.53
C ASP A 37 6.98 -16.88 -4.41
N PHE A 38 5.68 -16.90 -4.04
CA PHE A 38 5.16 -17.74 -2.97
C PHE A 38 5.53 -19.21 -3.16
N ARG A 39 6.25 -19.74 -2.18
CA ARG A 39 6.66 -21.14 -2.13
C ARG A 39 6.69 -21.61 -0.67
N PRO A 40 5.92 -22.64 -0.32
CA PRO A 40 6.16 -23.37 0.92
C PRO A 40 7.58 -23.93 0.87
N ILE A 41 8.42 -23.58 1.85
CA ILE A 41 9.78 -24.13 1.97
C ILE A 41 9.65 -25.53 2.59
N LYS A 42 10.70 -26.36 2.59
CA LYS A 42 10.75 -27.63 3.33
C LYS A 42 10.73 -27.39 4.86
N SER A 43 9.62 -26.88 5.36
CA SER A 43 9.26 -26.68 6.76
C SER A 43 7.89 -25.99 6.78
N ASN A 44 7.49 -25.53 7.95
CA ASN A 44 6.36 -24.62 8.09
C ASN A 44 6.66 -23.21 7.54
N LEU A 45 7.90 -22.86 7.19
CA LEU A 45 8.22 -21.52 6.67
C LEU A 45 7.81 -21.38 5.19
N ALA A 46 7.22 -20.26 4.80
CA ALA A 46 6.92 -19.94 3.41
C ALA A 46 7.59 -18.63 2.97
N ALA A 47 8.28 -18.68 1.84
CA ALA A 47 8.69 -17.48 1.12
C ALA A 47 7.50 -16.92 0.34
N GLY A 48 7.55 -15.61 0.04
CA GLY A 48 6.49 -14.90 -0.67
C GLY A 48 5.20 -14.70 0.13
N LEU A 49 5.22 -14.89 1.45
CA LEU A 49 4.20 -14.35 2.36
C LEU A 49 4.72 -13.04 2.94
N VAL A 50 4.00 -11.94 2.68
CA VAL A 50 4.31 -10.62 3.23
C VAL A 50 3.40 -10.37 4.44
N PRO A 51 3.90 -10.53 5.67
CA PRO A 51 3.15 -10.23 6.89
C PRO A 51 2.82 -8.73 6.97
N CYS A 52 1.56 -8.35 6.74
CA CYS A 52 1.21 -6.96 6.47
C CYS A 52 1.45 -6.01 7.65
N ASP A 53 1.17 -6.45 8.88
CA ASP A 53 1.38 -5.61 10.06
C ASP A 53 2.87 -5.53 10.43
N SER A 54 3.60 -6.65 10.35
CA SER A 54 5.06 -6.65 10.51
C SER A 54 5.75 -5.79 9.45
N PHE A 55 5.28 -5.86 8.20
CA PHE A 55 5.80 -5.05 7.09
C PHE A 55 5.58 -3.56 7.33
N ARG A 56 4.37 -3.17 7.77
CA ARG A 56 4.08 -1.79 8.17
C ARG A 56 4.98 -1.32 9.33
N ARG A 57 5.20 -2.15 10.36
CA ARG A 57 6.14 -1.82 11.45
C ARG A 57 7.55 -1.59 10.95
N ALA A 58 8.03 -2.44 10.04
CA ALA A 58 9.37 -2.31 9.46
C ALA A 58 9.56 -0.98 8.72
N LEU A 59 8.52 -0.46 8.05
CA LEU A 59 8.55 0.86 7.40
C LEU A 59 8.72 2.02 8.40
N LEU A 60 8.30 1.85 9.66
CA LEU A 60 8.38 2.88 10.69
C LEU A 60 9.68 2.85 11.50
N ASN A 61 10.53 1.85 11.28
CA ASN A 61 11.80 1.68 11.99
C ASN A 61 12.88 2.61 11.42
N ASP A 62 12.92 3.87 11.88
CA ASP A 62 13.88 4.92 11.48
C ASP A 62 13.89 5.26 9.97
N ARG A 63 12.76 5.04 9.27
CA ARG A 63 12.63 5.33 7.82
C ARG A 63 11.53 6.34 7.52
N PHE A 64 10.30 6.00 7.89
CA PHE A 64 9.14 6.86 7.70
C PHE A 64 8.58 7.32 9.04
N HIS A 65 8.18 8.59 9.08
CA HIS A 65 7.50 9.17 10.23
C HIS A 65 6.01 8.82 10.25
N GLU A 66 5.47 8.32 9.14
CA GLU A 66 4.10 7.82 9.04
C GLU A 66 3.99 6.74 7.96
N ALA A 67 3.26 5.66 8.27
CA ALA A 67 3.02 4.55 7.33
C ALA A 67 1.56 4.13 7.34
N ILE A 68 0.94 4.17 6.15
CA ILE A 68 -0.44 3.75 5.94
C ILE A 68 -0.45 2.61 4.92
N LEU A 69 -0.95 1.46 5.35
CA LEU A 69 -1.04 0.26 4.52
C LEU A 69 -2.50 -0.05 4.18
N PHE A 70 -2.81 -0.17 2.89
CA PHE A 70 -4.08 -0.64 2.37
C PHE A 70 -3.88 -2.03 1.76
N THR A 71 -4.74 -2.98 2.13
CA THR A 71 -4.65 -4.38 1.70
C THR A 71 -5.99 -4.85 1.14
N ASP A 72 -6.05 -4.94 -0.19
CA ASP A 72 -7.19 -5.48 -0.92
C ASP A 72 -6.97 -6.97 -1.22
N CYS A 73 -7.14 -7.78 -0.18
CA CYS A 73 -6.99 -9.22 -0.23
C CYS A 73 -7.90 -9.93 0.76
N CYS A 74 -8.11 -11.23 0.54
CA CYS A 74 -8.83 -12.09 1.47
C CYS A 74 -8.09 -12.24 2.79
N ARG A 75 -8.85 -12.53 3.86
CA ARG A 75 -8.32 -12.79 5.21
C ARG A 75 -8.79 -14.12 5.76
N THR A 76 -8.98 -15.09 4.88
CA THR A 76 -9.41 -16.43 5.26
C THR A 76 -8.32 -17.14 6.03
N GLN A 77 -8.69 -17.77 7.15
CA GLN A 77 -7.94 -18.88 7.70
C GLN A 77 -8.06 -20.07 6.74
N THR A 78 -6.98 -20.37 6.02
CA THR A 78 -6.86 -21.69 5.43
C THR A 78 -6.72 -22.67 6.60
N ALA A 79 -7.72 -23.54 6.83
CA ALA A 79 -7.95 -24.33 8.05
C ALA A 79 -6.77 -25.20 8.60
N ARG A 80 -5.56 -25.10 8.01
CA ARG A 80 -4.32 -25.79 8.37
C ARG A 80 -3.04 -25.02 7.99
N SER A 81 -3.02 -23.68 7.89
CA SER A 81 -1.73 -22.99 7.64
C SER A 81 -0.80 -23.10 8.85
N ALA A 82 -0.10 -24.25 8.94
CA ALA A 82 1.17 -24.38 9.62
C ALA A 82 2.21 -23.42 9.01
N LEU A 83 1.88 -22.78 7.88
CA LEU A 83 2.67 -21.76 7.23
C LEU A 83 2.98 -20.60 8.16
N MET A 84 4.27 -20.37 8.32
CA MET A 84 4.90 -19.25 8.98
C MET A 84 5.45 -18.34 7.89
N ALA A 85 5.11 -17.05 7.94
CA ALA A 85 5.71 -16.07 7.07
C ALA A 85 7.16 -15.81 7.48
N GLN A 86 8.05 -15.69 6.50
CA GLN A 86 9.42 -15.23 6.76
C GLN A 86 9.39 -13.79 7.30
N PRO A 87 10.18 -13.45 8.34
CA PRO A 87 10.26 -12.09 8.84
C PRO A 87 10.73 -11.14 7.74
N VAL A 88 10.03 -10.01 7.61
CA VAL A 88 10.39 -8.90 6.72
C VAL A 88 11.40 -7.95 7.37
N SER A 89 11.54 -8.02 8.69
CA SER A 89 12.52 -7.30 9.50
C SER A 89 12.69 -8.02 10.84
N ASP A 90 13.81 -7.76 11.49
CA ASP A 90 14.13 -8.08 12.89
C ASP A 90 13.44 -7.15 13.91
N TYR A 91 12.79 -6.08 13.46
CA TYR A 91 12.10 -5.13 14.31
C TYR A 91 10.76 -5.67 14.83
N SER A 92 10.64 -5.78 16.16
CA SER A 92 9.45 -6.27 16.87
C SER A 92 8.78 -5.22 17.77
N GLY A 93 9.30 -3.98 17.79
CA GLY A 93 8.75 -2.90 18.60
C GLY A 93 7.38 -2.41 18.12
N GLN A 94 6.58 -1.84 19.03
CA GLN A 94 5.37 -1.11 18.64
C GLN A 94 5.75 0.32 18.21
N PRO A 95 5.33 0.77 17.02
CA PRO A 95 5.70 2.09 16.53
C PRO A 95 4.96 3.19 17.32
N ILE A 96 5.72 4.19 17.76
CA ILE A 96 5.17 5.44 18.35
C ILE A 96 4.62 6.36 17.25
N ALA A 97 5.20 6.28 16.05
CA ALA A 97 4.83 7.06 14.88
C ALA A 97 3.36 6.81 14.45
N PRO A 98 2.66 7.82 13.92
CA PRO A 98 1.35 7.64 13.29
C PRO A 98 1.36 6.51 12.27
N HIS A 99 0.37 5.64 12.35
CA HIS A 99 0.33 4.47 11.50
C HIS A 99 -1.08 3.97 11.31
N SER A 100 -1.32 3.29 10.20
CA SER A 100 -2.65 2.80 9.89
C SER A 100 -2.61 1.59 9.02
N ILE A 101 -3.62 0.75 9.17
CA ILE A 101 -3.82 -0.42 8.34
C ILE A 101 -5.30 -0.57 7.98
N ALA A 102 -5.56 -0.79 6.70
CA ALA A 102 -6.89 -0.96 6.16
C ALA A 102 -6.95 -2.26 5.38
N TYR A 103 -7.80 -3.16 5.84
CA TYR A 103 -8.08 -4.43 5.21
C TYR A 103 -9.42 -4.37 4.46
N ALA A 104 -9.45 -4.92 3.26
CA ALA A 104 -10.68 -5.02 2.46
C ALA A 104 -11.75 -5.90 3.10
N ALA A 105 -11.37 -6.83 3.97
CA ALA A 105 -12.27 -7.75 4.65
C ALA A 105 -12.02 -7.80 6.17
N GLN A 106 -13.00 -8.32 6.91
CA GLN A 106 -12.84 -8.75 8.31
C GLN A 106 -11.98 -10.02 8.39
N ASP A 107 -11.59 -10.39 9.61
CA ASP A 107 -10.96 -11.70 9.84
C ASP A 107 -11.87 -12.82 9.36
N ASP A 108 -11.26 -13.82 8.72
CA ASP A 108 -11.92 -15.03 8.20
C ASP A 108 -12.93 -14.78 7.08
N MET A 109 -12.89 -13.58 6.48
CA MET A 109 -13.77 -13.18 5.39
C MET A 109 -13.01 -13.01 4.07
N LEU A 110 -13.77 -13.13 2.98
CA LEU A 110 -13.29 -12.90 1.62
C LEU A 110 -13.33 -11.42 1.26
N ALA A 111 -12.37 -11.00 0.44
CA ALA A 111 -12.45 -9.76 -0.32
C ALA A 111 -12.85 -10.11 -1.76
N HIS A 112 -13.70 -9.26 -2.34
CA HIS A 112 -14.34 -9.51 -3.63
C HIS A 112 -13.99 -8.43 -4.65
N GLU A 113 -14.09 -8.81 -5.91
CA GLU A 113 -14.03 -7.91 -7.04
C GLU A 113 -15.43 -7.43 -7.45
N THR A 114 -15.49 -6.35 -8.23
CA THR A 114 -16.71 -5.83 -8.84
C THR A 114 -17.33 -6.86 -9.78
N ALA A 115 -18.65 -6.85 -9.94
CA ALA A 115 -19.33 -7.83 -10.79
C ALA A 115 -19.14 -7.61 -12.30
N GLN A 116 -18.64 -6.44 -12.71
CA GLN A 116 -18.55 -6.04 -14.12
C GLN A 116 -17.11 -5.64 -14.52
N PRO A 117 -16.69 -5.92 -15.76
CA PRO A 117 -15.42 -5.46 -16.30
C PRO A 117 -15.28 -3.93 -16.35
N PRO A 118 -14.05 -3.39 -16.20
CA PRO A 118 -12.87 -4.10 -15.75
C PRO A 118 -13.03 -4.54 -14.29
N PHE A 119 -12.76 -5.81 -14.00
CA PHE A 119 -12.81 -6.35 -12.65
C PHE A 119 -11.78 -5.63 -11.77
N ARG A 120 -12.24 -5.10 -10.65
CA ARG A 120 -11.44 -4.38 -9.66
C ARG A 120 -11.89 -4.81 -8.28
N GLY A 121 -11.01 -4.76 -7.28
CA GLY A 121 -11.44 -4.97 -5.90
C GLY A 121 -12.56 -4.01 -5.51
N ALA A 122 -13.59 -4.52 -4.85
CA ALA A 122 -14.71 -3.71 -4.37
C ALA A 122 -14.23 -2.66 -3.35
N PHE A 123 -13.30 -3.07 -2.48
CA PHE A 123 -12.61 -2.17 -1.55
C PHE A 123 -11.79 -1.12 -2.30
N SER A 124 -10.93 -1.51 -3.25
CA SER A 124 -10.20 -0.56 -4.12
C SER A 124 -11.13 0.48 -4.73
N SER A 125 -12.27 0.04 -5.26
CA SER A 125 -13.21 0.90 -5.98
C SER A 125 -13.85 1.93 -5.04
N ALA A 126 -14.29 1.49 -3.86
CA ALA A 126 -14.83 2.37 -2.83
C ALA A 126 -13.78 3.35 -2.28
N LEU A 127 -12.57 2.86 -2.00
CA LEU A 127 -11.44 3.65 -1.53
C LEU A 127 -11.10 4.76 -2.53
N MET A 128 -10.92 4.41 -3.80
CA MET A 128 -10.57 5.37 -4.85
C MET A 128 -11.68 6.40 -5.09
N ARG A 129 -12.96 5.99 -5.00
CA ARG A 129 -14.08 6.94 -5.08
C ARG A 129 -14.07 7.90 -3.89
N GLY A 130 -13.81 7.42 -2.69
CA GLY A 130 -13.70 8.23 -1.47
C GLY A 130 -12.57 9.24 -1.54
N LEU A 131 -11.36 8.79 -1.88
CA LEU A 131 -10.18 9.66 -2.05
C LEU A 131 -10.45 10.81 -3.03
N ARG A 132 -11.13 10.52 -4.14
CA ARG A 132 -11.44 11.49 -5.20
C ARG A 132 -12.55 12.46 -4.84
N THR A 133 -13.64 11.96 -4.26
CA THR A 133 -14.91 12.70 -4.22
C THR A 133 -15.33 13.15 -2.83
N HIS A 134 -14.80 12.53 -1.78
CA HIS A 134 -15.29 12.76 -0.44
C HIS A 134 -14.48 13.80 0.31
N ARG A 135 -15.14 14.89 0.71
CA ARG A 135 -14.69 15.88 1.70
C ARG A 135 -15.88 16.22 2.58
N THR A 136 -15.63 16.53 3.85
CA THR A 136 -16.68 16.91 4.80
C THR A 136 -16.71 18.42 5.01
N GLY A 137 -17.88 19.03 4.79
CA GLY A 137 -18.10 20.47 4.98
C GLY A 137 -17.37 21.33 3.94
N ALA A 138 -16.92 22.52 4.35
CA ALA A 138 -16.12 23.42 3.52
C ALA A 138 -14.62 23.06 3.49
N SER A 139 -14.22 21.97 4.15
CA SER A 139 -12.82 21.55 4.22
C SER A 139 -12.34 20.97 2.89
N SER A 140 -11.11 21.30 2.52
CA SER A 140 -10.39 20.62 1.42
C SER A 140 -9.58 19.41 1.91
N ASP A 141 -9.61 19.12 3.20
CA ASP A 141 -8.84 18.05 3.81
C ASP A 141 -9.69 16.78 3.99
N LEU A 142 -9.09 15.62 3.71
CA LEU A 142 -9.67 14.30 3.94
C LEU A 142 -8.83 13.55 4.97
N TYR A 143 -9.38 13.37 6.16
CA TYR A 143 -8.78 12.58 7.22
C TYR A 143 -9.18 11.10 7.13
N ALA A 144 -8.38 10.24 7.75
CA ALA A 144 -8.51 8.79 7.61
C ALA A 144 -9.82 8.23 8.19
N ALA A 145 -10.32 8.76 9.30
CA ALA A 145 -11.60 8.35 9.89
C ALA A 145 -12.79 8.67 8.98
N THR A 146 -12.76 9.84 8.35
CA THR A 146 -13.78 10.26 7.37
C THR A 146 -13.73 9.37 6.12
N LEU A 147 -12.53 9.03 5.63
CA LEU A 147 -12.35 8.08 4.53
C LEU A 147 -12.84 6.68 4.91
N LYS A 148 -12.56 6.22 6.12
CA LYS A 148 -13.06 4.94 6.66
C LYS A 148 -14.59 4.88 6.58
N GLN A 149 -15.26 5.90 7.12
CA GLN A 149 -16.71 5.94 7.16
C GLN A 149 -17.29 5.91 5.74
N TYR A 150 -16.72 6.71 4.83
CA TYR A 150 -17.11 6.70 3.42
C TYR A 150 -17.00 5.29 2.80
N VAL A 151 -15.87 4.62 2.98
CA VAL A 151 -15.64 3.28 2.41
C VAL A 151 -16.62 2.26 2.99
N LEU A 152 -16.88 2.29 4.30
CA LEU A 152 -17.86 1.41 4.94
C LEU A 152 -19.29 1.62 4.38
N ASP A 153 -19.68 2.86 4.15
CA ASP A 153 -21.04 3.20 3.71
C ASP A 153 -21.28 2.90 2.22
N ASN A 154 -20.23 2.97 1.40
CA ASN A 154 -20.32 2.96 -0.06
C ASN A 154 -19.74 1.70 -0.72
N ILE A 155 -19.12 0.76 0.02
CA ILE A 155 -18.60 -0.48 -0.58
C ILE A 155 -19.71 -1.33 -1.23
N LYS A 156 -20.93 -1.24 -0.71
CA LYS A 156 -22.13 -1.90 -1.28
C LYS A 156 -22.46 -1.48 -2.72
N ASP A 157 -21.96 -0.34 -3.18
CA ASP A 157 -22.13 0.10 -4.56
C ASP A 157 -21.28 -0.73 -5.53
N PHE A 158 -20.30 -1.48 -5.02
CA PHE A 158 -19.32 -2.23 -5.79
C PHE A 158 -19.41 -3.74 -5.60
N THR A 159 -20.12 -4.22 -4.57
CA THR A 159 -20.35 -5.64 -4.31
C THR A 159 -21.61 -5.84 -3.46
N ASP A 160 -22.35 -6.92 -3.73
CA ASP A 160 -23.55 -7.36 -3.00
C ASP A 160 -23.25 -8.49 -1.99
N THR A 161 -21.99 -8.88 -1.87
CA THR A 161 -21.52 -10.01 -1.04
C THR A 161 -21.59 -9.76 0.47
N GLY A 162 -21.92 -8.54 0.88
CA GLY A 162 -21.88 -8.14 2.28
C GLY A 162 -20.46 -7.96 2.84
N GLN A 163 -19.44 -7.87 1.98
CA GLN A 163 -18.07 -7.56 2.37
C GLN A 163 -17.99 -6.31 3.26
N LYS A 164 -17.26 -6.42 4.37
CA LYS A 164 -17.03 -5.31 5.32
C LYS A 164 -15.53 -5.09 5.53
N PRO A 165 -14.99 -3.92 5.15
CA PRO A 165 -13.61 -3.55 5.43
C PRO A 165 -13.33 -3.45 6.93
N ASN A 166 -12.10 -3.77 7.33
CA ASN A 166 -11.60 -3.58 8.69
C ASN A 166 -10.44 -2.57 8.66
N MET A 167 -10.64 -1.38 9.22
CA MET A 167 -9.69 -0.27 9.06
C MET A 167 -9.37 0.36 10.41
N TRP A 168 -8.08 0.44 10.73
CA TRP A 168 -7.52 0.96 11.97
C TRP A 168 -6.58 2.13 11.65
N PHE A 169 -6.80 3.25 12.31
CA PHE A 169 -6.05 4.48 12.09
C PHE A 169 -5.56 5.01 13.43
N HIS A 170 -4.25 5.22 13.54
CA HIS A 170 -3.60 5.86 14.67
C HIS A 170 -2.92 7.17 14.25
N PRO A 171 -2.94 8.22 15.08
CA PRO A 171 -3.57 8.28 16.41
C PRO A 171 -5.11 8.17 16.35
N ASP A 172 -5.71 7.74 17.46
CA ASP A 172 -7.16 7.60 17.57
C ASP A 172 -7.88 8.95 17.39
N GLY A 173 -9.11 8.93 16.88
CA GLY A 173 -9.88 10.12 16.50
C GLY A 173 -10.01 10.22 14.99
N ASP A 174 -9.61 11.35 14.40
CA ASP A 174 -9.68 11.58 12.95
C ASP A 174 -8.66 10.75 12.15
N GLY A 175 -7.61 10.25 12.81
CA GLY A 175 -6.46 9.62 12.16
C GLY A 175 -5.63 10.63 11.35
N PRO A 176 -4.67 10.16 10.53
CA PRO A 176 -3.83 11.04 9.73
C PRO A 176 -4.60 11.73 8.60
N LEU A 177 -4.14 12.92 8.20
CA LEU A 177 -4.56 13.59 6.97
C LEU A 177 -4.14 12.75 5.76
N ILE A 178 -5.07 12.31 4.91
CA ILE A 178 -4.78 11.48 3.72
C ILE A 178 -4.61 12.32 2.47
N VAL A 179 -5.52 13.27 2.23
CA VAL A 179 -5.51 14.12 1.03
C VAL A 179 -5.80 15.56 1.41
N ARG A 180 -5.07 16.50 0.80
CA ARG A 180 -5.40 17.93 0.77
C ARG A 180 -5.82 18.31 -0.64
N GLY A 181 -6.89 19.09 -0.77
CA GLY A 181 -7.38 19.62 -2.04
C GLY A 181 -8.86 19.34 -2.27
N ALA A 182 -9.46 20.18 -3.10
CA ALA A 182 -10.89 20.10 -3.45
C ALA A 182 -11.25 18.72 -4.03
N PRO A 183 -12.46 18.21 -3.76
CA PRO A 183 -12.90 16.95 -4.35
C PRO A 183 -13.12 17.10 -5.85
N ALA A 184 -12.79 16.06 -6.62
CA ALA A 184 -13.00 16.01 -8.06
C ALA A 184 -14.46 15.68 -8.40
N VAL A 185 -15.42 16.46 -7.87
CA VAL A 185 -16.86 16.24 -8.11
C VAL A 185 -17.22 16.69 -9.53
N GLY A 186 -17.77 15.78 -10.34
CA GLY A 186 -18.34 16.10 -11.65
C GLY A 186 -17.36 16.20 -12.82
N GLY A 187 -16.06 15.97 -12.60
CA GLY A 187 -15.09 15.83 -13.70
C GLY A 187 -15.14 14.44 -14.35
N PRO A 188 -14.90 14.31 -15.67
CA PRO A 188 -14.69 13.01 -16.28
C PRO A 188 -13.53 12.29 -15.57
N ILE A 189 -13.66 10.98 -15.34
CA ILE A 189 -12.51 10.17 -14.89
C ILE A 189 -11.40 10.37 -15.92
N PRO A 190 -10.22 10.90 -15.54
CA PRO A 190 -9.15 11.12 -16.49
C PRO A 190 -8.84 9.81 -17.21
N THR A 191 -8.98 9.82 -18.53
CA THR A 191 -8.49 8.73 -19.40
C THR A 191 -6.97 8.66 -19.39
N VAL A 192 -6.34 9.78 -19.06
CA VAL A 192 -4.91 9.92 -18.84
C VAL A 192 -4.59 9.69 -17.35
N ARG A 193 -3.57 8.89 -17.09
CA ARG A 193 -3.08 8.66 -15.73
C ARG A 193 -2.12 9.80 -15.36
N LEU A 194 -2.53 10.60 -14.39
CA LEU A 194 -1.72 11.69 -13.83
C LEU A 194 -0.99 11.20 -12.59
N ILE A 195 0.27 11.61 -12.44
CA ILE A 195 1.06 11.41 -11.23
C ILE A 195 1.35 12.79 -10.67
N ASP A 196 1.04 12.97 -9.38
CA ASP A 196 1.42 14.15 -8.63
C ASP A 196 2.93 14.09 -8.34
N VAL A 197 3.64 15.10 -8.83
CA VAL A 197 5.09 15.29 -8.65
C VAL A 197 5.38 16.65 -8.03
N SER A 198 4.38 17.29 -7.41
CA SER A 198 4.49 18.64 -6.83
C SER A 198 5.53 18.75 -5.71
N ALA A 199 5.91 17.62 -5.10
CA ALA A 199 6.98 17.55 -4.11
C ALA A 199 8.40 17.54 -4.73
N LEU A 200 8.53 17.39 -6.04
CA LEU A 200 9.82 17.31 -6.73
C LEU A 200 10.19 18.67 -7.35
N PRO A 201 11.49 19.05 -7.32
CA PRO A 201 11.96 20.23 -8.03
C PRO A 201 11.69 20.16 -9.54
N ASN A 202 11.44 21.33 -10.15
CA ASN A 202 11.42 21.43 -11.60
C ASN A 202 12.79 21.04 -12.18
N GLY A 203 12.78 20.28 -13.27
CA GLY A 203 13.98 19.70 -13.90
C GLY A 203 14.35 18.32 -13.38
N THR A 204 13.74 17.83 -12.29
CA THR A 204 13.94 16.45 -11.83
C THR A 204 13.53 15.48 -12.94
N GLN A 205 14.42 14.52 -13.23
CA GLN A 205 14.17 13.48 -14.22
C GLN A 205 13.62 12.24 -13.54
N LEU A 206 12.57 11.66 -14.11
CA LEU A 206 11.91 10.46 -13.63
C LEU A 206 11.95 9.38 -14.70
N ILE A 207 12.36 8.17 -14.34
CA ILE A 207 12.39 7.01 -15.25
C ILE A 207 11.25 6.08 -14.90
N LEU A 208 10.46 5.71 -15.91
CA LEU A 208 9.49 4.63 -15.80
C LEU A 208 10.14 3.30 -16.18
N ASN A 209 10.23 2.41 -15.20
CA ASN A 209 10.74 1.07 -15.32
C ASN A 209 9.60 0.05 -15.44
N GLY A 210 9.83 -1.03 -16.19
CA GLY A 210 8.94 -2.19 -16.23
C GLY A 210 9.26 -3.20 -15.12
N GLY A 211 8.58 -4.35 -15.12
CA GLY A 211 8.68 -5.37 -14.07
C GLY A 211 10.08 -5.97 -13.85
N GLY A 212 11.00 -5.84 -14.81
CA GLY A 212 12.42 -6.18 -14.65
C GLY A 212 13.26 -5.10 -13.97
N ASN A 213 12.63 -4.03 -13.48
CA ASN A 213 13.29 -2.84 -12.95
C ASN A 213 14.22 -2.14 -13.96
N THR A 214 13.92 -2.33 -15.25
CA THR A 214 14.63 -1.75 -16.39
C THR A 214 13.78 -0.66 -17.03
N PRO A 215 14.40 0.42 -17.56
CA PRO A 215 13.68 1.48 -18.25
C PRO A 215 12.83 0.91 -19.38
N LEU A 216 11.58 1.36 -19.51
CA LEU A 216 10.72 0.91 -20.59
C LEU A 216 11.28 1.34 -21.95
N PRO A 217 11.45 0.40 -22.91
CA PRO A 217 11.93 0.74 -24.24
C PRO A 217 11.02 1.77 -24.92
N GLY A 218 11.63 2.80 -25.50
CA GLY A 218 10.91 3.82 -26.27
C GLY A 218 10.19 4.89 -25.44
N ILE A 219 10.28 4.87 -24.11
CA ILE A 219 9.75 5.91 -23.23
C ILE A 219 10.93 6.72 -22.66
N PRO A 220 11.11 8.00 -23.06
CA PRO A 220 12.16 8.83 -22.49
C PRO A 220 11.86 9.18 -21.03
N PRO A 221 12.87 9.57 -20.22
CA PRO A 221 12.63 10.08 -18.88
C PRO A 221 11.66 11.26 -18.89
N PHE A 222 10.72 11.28 -17.94
CA PHE A 222 9.86 12.43 -17.72
C PHE A 222 10.66 13.53 -17.04
N VAL A 223 10.42 14.78 -17.42
CA VAL A 223 11.01 15.95 -16.77
C VAL A 223 9.91 16.65 -15.98
N VAL A 224 10.12 16.81 -14.68
CA VAL A 224 9.20 17.58 -13.83
C VAL A 224 9.21 19.03 -14.29
N ALA A 225 8.08 19.50 -14.83
CA ALA A 225 7.89 20.88 -15.30
C ALA A 225 6.69 21.57 -14.61
N GLY A 226 5.98 20.85 -13.75
CA GLY A 226 4.77 21.29 -13.09
C GLY A 226 4.33 20.27 -12.04
N PRO A 227 3.16 20.47 -11.39
CA PRO A 227 2.73 19.66 -10.26
C PRO A 227 2.32 18.24 -10.66
N THR A 228 2.10 17.96 -11.95
CA THR A 228 1.66 16.66 -12.44
C THR A 228 2.39 16.26 -13.71
N ILE A 229 2.66 14.97 -13.85
CA ILE A 229 3.08 14.36 -15.12
C ILE A 229 2.00 13.43 -15.65
N GLU A 230 1.87 13.40 -16.97
CA GLU A 230 1.01 12.44 -17.66
C GLU A 230 1.82 11.19 -18.00
N THR A 231 1.33 10.01 -17.63
CA THR A 231 1.93 8.76 -18.11
C THR A 231 1.27 8.32 -19.41
N PRO A 232 2.02 7.75 -20.36
CA PRO A 232 1.43 7.16 -21.56
C PRO A 232 0.53 5.97 -21.19
N PRO A 233 -0.35 5.52 -22.10
CA PRO A 233 -1.07 4.27 -21.92
C PRO A 233 -0.11 3.11 -21.67
N LEU A 234 -0.25 2.44 -20.53
CA LEU A 234 0.55 1.28 -20.15
C LEU A 234 -0.26 0.00 -20.31
N ALA A 235 0.37 -1.02 -20.90
CA ALA A 235 -0.17 -2.37 -20.92
C ALA A 235 -0.34 -2.91 -19.48
N PRO A 236 -1.12 -3.97 -19.25
CA PRO A 236 -1.11 -4.66 -17.97
C PRO A 236 0.31 -5.15 -17.62
N GLY A 237 0.81 -4.79 -16.43
CA GLY A 237 2.16 -5.13 -16.01
C GLY A 237 2.56 -4.45 -14.71
N LEU A 238 3.73 -4.81 -14.20
CA LEU A 238 4.39 -4.14 -13.08
C LEU A 238 5.24 -2.99 -13.59
N TYR A 239 5.12 -1.84 -12.93
CA TYR A 239 5.84 -0.63 -13.26
C TYR A 239 6.33 0.06 -12.00
N SER A 240 7.50 0.70 -12.07
CA SER A 240 8.00 1.61 -11.04
C SER A 240 8.45 2.91 -11.68
N ILE A 241 8.35 4.01 -10.93
CA ILE A 241 8.90 5.30 -11.33
C ILE A 241 9.94 5.71 -10.31
N ASP A 242 11.16 5.93 -10.80
CA ASP A 242 12.31 6.27 -9.98
C ASP A 242 12.89 7.62 -10.39
N VAL A 243 13.47 8.34 -9.44
CA VAL A 243 14.27 9.53 -9.73
C VAL A 243 15.57 9.13 -10.41
N ASN A 244 15.88 9.76 -11.55
CA ASN A 244 17.06 9.50 -12.38
C ASN A 244 18.34 10.14 -11.83
N ASP A 245 18.52 10.12 -10.52
CA ASP A 245 19.73 10.56 -9.82
C ASP A 245 20.29 9.46 -8.91
N GLY A 246 19.63 8.30 -8.87
CA GLY A 246 20.01 7.18 -8.00
C GLY A 246 19.59 7.33 -6.54
N SER A 247 18.99 8.46 -6.14
CA SER A 247 18.49 8.69 -4.77
C SER A 247 17.35 7.75 -4.39
N GLY A 248 16.62 7.22 -5.37
CA GLY A 248 15.47 6.34 -5.16
C GLY A 248 15.81 4.90 -4.76
N ARG A 249 17.08 4.50 -4.66
CA ARG A 249 17.45 3.09 -4.42
C ARG A 249 18.46 2.92 -3.28
N TYR A 250 18.34 1.75 -2.65
CA TYR A 250 19.24 1.17 -1.63
C TYR A 250 19.01 1.67 -0.20
N THR A 251 18.02 1.11 0.53
CA THR A 251 18.08 0.84 1.99
C THR A 251 16.73 0.43 2.63
N MET A 252 15.62 0.34 1.88
CA MET A 252 14.29 0.11 2.48
C MET A 252 14.14 -1.25 3.17
N PHE A 253 14.79 -2.30 2.66
CA PHE A 253 14.74 -3.64 3.27
C PHE A 253 16.15 -4.18 3.37
N LYS A 254 16.67 -4.30 4.60
CA LYS A 254 17.83 -5.15 4.85
C LYS A 254 17.34 -6.57 4.59
N HIS A 255 17.97 -7.29 3.66
CA HIS A 255 17.76 -8.74 3.59
C HIS A 255 17.96 -9.26 5.02
N PRO A 256 16.98 -9.95 5.65
CA PRO A 256 17.27 -10.66 6.90
C PRO A 256 18.52 -11.49 6.60
N SER A 257 19.56 -11.28 7.41
CA SER A 257 20.90 -11.81 7.16
C SER A 257 20.80 -13.29 6.82
N ALA A 258 21.66 -13.74 5.89
CA ALA A 258 21.80 -15.14 5.52
C ALA A 258 22.45 -15.98 6.65
N GLU A 259 22.10 -15.70 7.90
CA GLU A 259 22.54 -16.53 9.02
C GLU A 259 21.58 -17.71 9.20
N PRO A 260 22.12 -18.90 9.50
CA PRO A 260 21.33 -20.11 9.63
C PRO A 260 20.38 -19.95 10.82
N VAL A 261 19.10 -20.22 10.59
CA VAL A 261 18.16 -20.45 11.69
C VAL A 261 18.61 -21.74 12.37
N ASP A 262 19.40 -21.61 13.43
CA ASP A 262 19.65 -22.71 14.37
C ASP A 262 18.36 -22.93 15.17
N VAL A 263 17.65 -24.00 14.79
CA VAL A 263 16.59 -24.59 15.60
C VAL A 263 17.23 -25.38 16.73
N GLY A 264 17.27 -24.77 17.92
CA GLY A 264 17.35 -25.49 19.19
C GLY A 264 16.00 -26.09 19.58
#